data_AF-A0A7S1IMJ2-F1
#
_entry.id   AF-A0A7S1IMJ2-F1
#
_cell.length_a   1.000
_cell.length_b   1.000
_cell.length_c   1.000
_cell.angle_alpha   90.00
_cell.angle_beta   90.00
_cell.angle_gamma   90.00
#
_symmetry.space_group_name_H-M   'P 1'
#
loop_
_entity.id
_entity.type
_entity.pdbx_description
1 polymer ?
#
loop_
_entity_poly.entity_id
_entity_poly.type
_entity_poly.pdbx_seq_one_letter_code
_entity_poly.pdbx_strand_id
1 'polypeptide(L)'
;KVVADRLEQVIPTPPLNGPMWYMKYVYPQLKCRRRFLVHNIHNGTTLWDNAILLLATCLNIVMVLFFPTPGNEMCWQLRVLIGLLGINLFGLCLLTCASLYFLQLPLLLPQAEKKLVFSLSVLHQIWKTERAAYLRHSHYVLLTLAALSGLVISPLFYSFHLLILINKSELLVNVTQSVTLNGKSLLLTALLGAIVIHMFSLTAYLLFPEDFINEDDGQPQCHTVMQCFLFSMTSGIRSGGGLGDLLTKTAWSHGHHLQRILFDFLFHIIVIVIFLNIIFGIILDTFAELRDAKQKVEEDTMGRCFICGISADIFDQHVDGGFDKHCRESHNMWQYLFFMYHLKRKDKDEFTGQESYVYNKMQIRDMSFFPFNRSMDLDMARQASKRPYDLQADYLVDRDMTLNLPIPTISGLDPQYYEDASQIATVRTTTDFDASVLNTTRTRRGNDEHLCQQVESLKVSVTRMEQTMAYILQSLHAMQPQSGPPVGHSESLRKLTPC
;
A
#
# COMPACT_ATOMS: atom_id res chain seq x y z
N LYS A 1 11.19 11.42 -13.37
CA LYS A 1 12.42 12.13 -13.81
C LYS A 1 13.15 12.74 -12.63
N VAL A 2 12.60 13.73 -11.91
CA VAL A 2 13.24 14.30 -10.69
C VAL A 2 13.58 13.27 -9.59
N VAL A 3 12.75 12.23 -9.41
CA VAL A 3 13.05 11.11 -8.47
C VAL A 3 14.09 10.12 -9.03
N ALA A 4 14.16 9.96 -10.35
CA ALA A 4 15.18 9.13 -11.01
C ALA A 4 16.55 9.82 -11.00
N ASP A 5 16.57 11.14 -11.21
CA ASP A 5 17.79 11.96 -11.17
C ASP A 5 18.36 12.08 -9.75
N ARG A 6 17.52 11.97 -8.69
CA ARG A 6 18.00 11.88 -7.29
C ARG A 6 18.49 10.47 -6.92
N LEU A 7 17.97 9.41 -7.55
CA LEU A 7 18.46 8.04 -7.32
C LEU A 7 19.84 7.79 -7.94
N GLU A 8 20.19 8.46 -9.04
CA GLU A 8 21.56 8.44 -9.60
C GLU A 8 22.59 9.15 -8.70
N GLN A 9 22.18 10.04 -7.81
CA GLN A 9 23.08 10.70 -6.83
C GLN A 9 23.26 9.92 -5.52
N VAL A 10 22.46 8.88 -5.28
CA VAL A 10 22.49 8.06 -4.04
C VAL A 10 23.30 6.78 -4.21
N ILE A 11 23.61 6.38 -5.45
CA ILE A 11 24.58 5.34 -5.75
C ILE A 11 25.95 6.04 -5.85
N PRO A 12 26.93 5.74 -4.97
CA PRO A 12 28.24 6.35 -5.13
C PRO A 12 28.81 5.92 -6.47
N THR A 13 29.09 6.89 -7.35
CA THR A 13 30.00 6.67 -8.47
C THR A 13 31.29 6.09 -7.90
N PRO A 14 31.76 4.92 -8.38
CA PRO A 14 32.97 4.32 -7.83
C PRO A 14 34.13 5.32 -7.99
N PRO A 15 35.01 5.47 -6.98
CA PRO A 15 36.15 6.35 -7.10
C PRO A 15 36.98 5.92 -8.31
N LEU A 16 37.34 6.89 -9.16
CA LEU A 16 38.02 6.68 -10.44
C LEU A 16 39.37 5.95 -10.36
N ASN A 17 39.86 5.60 -9.16
CA ASN A 17 41.11 4.86 -8.93
C ASN A 17 41.01 3.85 -7.77
N GLY A 18 39.86 3.20 -7.57
CA GLY A 18 39.72 2.05 -6.66
C GLY A 18 40.16 0.74 -7.33
N PRO A 19 40.90 -0.17 -6.66
CA PRO A 19 41.45 -1.34 -7.35
C PRO A 19 40.34 -2.33 -7.72
N MET A 20 40.42 -2.89 -8.93
CA MET A 20 39.45 -3.78 -9.62
C MET A 20 38.95 -5.02 -8.84
N TRP A 21 39.39 -5.27 -7.60
CA TRP A 21 38.94 -6.41 -6.80
C TRP A 21 37.53 -6.23 -6.23
N TYR A 22 37.02 -5.00 -6.03
CA TYR A 22 35.71 -4.77 -5.41
C TYR A 22 34.53 -5.33 -6.23
N MET A 23 34.65 -5.37 -7.57
CA MET A 23 33.64 -5.93 -8.48
C MET A 23 33.68 -7.47 -8.56
N LYS A 24 34.72 -8.13 -8.03
CA LYS A 24 34.92 -9.58 -8.18
C LYS A 24 34.31 -10.43 -7.05
N TYR A 25 33.93 -9.81 -5.92
CA TYR A 25 33.51 -10.53 -4.71
C TYR A 25 32.01 -10.52 -4.42
N VAL A 26 31.21 -9.71 -5.13
CA VAL A 26 29.74 -9.61 -4.92
C VAL A 26 28.95 -10.77 -5.54
N TYR A 27 29.58 -11.62 -6.35
CA TYR A 27 28.88 -12.72 -7.01
C TYR A 27 29.70 -14.02 -7.01
N PRO A 28 29.30 -15.06 -6.25
CA PRO A 28 29.64 -16.41 -6.63
C PRO A 28 28.79 -16.81 -7.86
N GLN A 29 29.13 -16.26 -9.03
CA GLN A 29 28.49 -16.49 -10.34
C GLN A 29 29.27 -17.50 -11.20
N LEU A 30 29.67 -18.64 -10.65
CA LEU A 30 30.29 -19.70 -11.46
C LEU A 30 29.84 -21.09 -11.00
N LYS A 31 28.62 -21.47 -11.39
CA LYS A 31 28.30 -22.87 -11.72
C LYS A 31 27.17 -22.93 -12.76
N CYS A 32 27.55 -23.45 -13.92
CA CYS A 32 26.77 -23.80 -15.12
C CYS A 32 26.45 -22.69 -16.14
N ARG A 33 26.98 -22.88 -17.36
CA ARG A 33 26.59 -22.26 -18.64
C ARG A 33 25.07 -22.24 -18.90
N ARG A 34 24.33 -23.19 -18.30
CA ARG A 34 22.86 -23.25 -18.25
C ARG A 34 22.21 -22.10 -17.46
N ARG A 35 22.92 -21.54 -16.47
CA ARG A 35 22.51 -20.35 -15.69
C ARG A 35 22.81 -19.03 -16.39
N PHE A 36 23.77 -18.95 -17.32
CA PHE A 36 24.04 -17.72 -18.08
C PHE A 36 22.86 -17.37 -19.00
N LEU A 37 22.32 -18.35 -19.72
CA LEU A 37 21.13 -18.17 -20.56
C LEU A 37 19.92 -17.75 -19.71
N VAL A 38 19.68 -18.47 -18.61
CA VAL A 38 18.61 -18.21 -17.62
C VAL A 38 18.77 -16.82 -16.98
N HIS A 39 19.99 -16.39 -16.68
CA HIS A 39 20.29 -15.07 -16.13
C HIS A 39 20.05 -13.94 -17.14
N ASN A 40 20.46 -14.12 -18.40
CA ASN A 40 20.18 -13.14 -19.46
C ASN A 40 18.67 -13.07 -19.77
N ILE A 41 17.98 -14.20 -19.77
CA ILE A 41 16.51 -14.25 -19.90
C ILE A 41 15.86 -13.48 -18.75
N HIS A 42 16.35 -13.63 -17.52
CA HIS A 42 15.80 -12.96 -16.35
C HIS A 42 16.06 -11.44 -16.34
N ASN A 43 17.29 -11.01 -16.65
CA ASN A 43 17.62 -9.59 -16.75
C ASN A 43 16.82 -8.88 -17.86
N GLY A 44 16.35 -9.64 -18.85
CA GLY A 44 15.45 -9.15 -19.90
C GLY A 44 13.96 -9.15 -19.53
N THR A 45 13.52 -9.58 -18.35
CA THR A 45 12.08 -9.71 -17.99
C THR A 45 11.26 -8.45 -18.27
N THR A 46 11.78 -7.27 -17.92
CA THR A 46 11.11 -5.99 -18.20
C THR A 46 10.97 -5.71 -19.69
N LEU A 47 11.98 -6.07 -20.49
CA LEU A 47 11.99 -5.97 -21.95
C LEU A 47 11.01 -6.96 -22.57
N TRP A 48 10.98 -8.21 -22.10
CA TRP A 48 10.04 -9.23 -22.58
C TRP A 48 8.59 -8.81 -22.32
N ASP A 49 8.29 -8.30 -21.13
CA ASP A 49 6.95 -7.80 -20.81
C ASP A 49 6.56 -6.60 -21.70
N ASN A 50 7.50 -5.72 -22.03
CA ASN A 50 7.25 -4.60 -22.96
C ASN A 50 7.01 -5.12 -24.39
N ALA A 51 7.78 -6.12 -24.83
CA ALA A 51 7.62 -6.74 -26.15
C ALA A 51 6.28 -7.48 -26.27
N ILE A 52 5.85 -8.21 -25.22
CA ILE A 52 4.53 -8.86 -25.15
C ILE A 52 3.43 -7.82 -25.28
N LEU A 53 3.50 -6.72 -24.52
CA LEU A 53 2.49 -5.66 -24.57
C LEU A 53 2.44 -4.98 -25.95
N LEU A 54 3.59 -4.66 -26.54
CA LEU A 54 3.66 -4.06 -27.88
C LEU A 54 3.04 -5.00 -28.93
N LEU A 55 3.45 -6.27 -28.92
CA LEU A 55 2.98 -7.27 -29.87
C LEU A 55 1.47 -7.54 -29.71
N ALA A 56 0.99 -7.64 -28.46
CA ALA A 56 -0.44 -7.76 -28.17
C ALA A 56 -1.22 -6.53 -28.63
N THR A 57 -0.69 -5.32 -28.44
CA THR A 57 -1.34 -4.08 -28.89
C THR A 57 -1.43 -4.04 -30.42
N CYS A 58 -0.34 -4.35 -31.11
CA CYS A 58 -0.32 -4.43 -32.58
C CYS A 58 -1.32 -5.47 -33.09
N LEU A 59 -1.33 -6.68 -32.51
CA LEU A 59 -2.28 -7.74 -32.85
C LEU A 59 -3.73 -7.28 -32.66
N ASN A 60 -4.06 -6.65 -31.53
CA ASN A 60 -5.42 -6.17 -31.26
C ASN A 60 -5.84 -5.04 -32.20
N ILE A 61 -4.93 -4.12 -32.57
CA ILE A 61 -5.22 -3.07 -33.56
C ILE A 61 -5.51 -3.69 -34.93
N VAL A 62 -4.69 -4.64 -35.38
CA VAL A 62 -4.92 -5.35 -36.65
C VAL A 62 -6.25 -6.10 -36.61
N MET A 63 -6.56 -6.75 -35.48
CA MET A 63 -7.83 -7.45 -35.30
C MET A 63 -9.02 -6.49 -35.40
N VAL A 64 -8.99 -5.32 -34.77
CA VAL A 64 -10.09 -4.34 -34.86
C VAL A 64 -10.29 -3.82 -36.28
N LEU A 65 -9.21 -3.60 -37.04
CA LEU A 65 -9.31 -3.02 -38.39
C LEU A 65 -9.72 -4.02 -39.48
N PHE A 66 -9.36 -5.30 -39.32
CA PHE A 66 -9.48 -6.29 -40.39
C PHE A 66 -10.22 -7.56 -39.97
N PHE A 67 -10.95 -7.55 -38.85
CA PHE A 67 -11.75 -8.71 -38.44
C PHE A 67 -12.72 -9.10 -39.56
N PRO A 68 -12.81 -10.39 -39.94
CA PRO A 68 -13.70 -10.81 -41.02
C PRO A 68 -15.16 -10.51 -40.67
N THR A 69 -15.84 -9.77 -41.55
CA THR A 69 -17.29 -9.54 -41.51
C THR A 69 -17.97 -10.43 -42.55
N PRO A 70 -19.25 -10.81 -42.36
CA PRO A 70 -19.99 -11.52 -43.39
C PRO A 70 -19.97 -10.71 -44.70
N GLY A 71 -19.31 -11.24 -45.73
CA GLY A 71 -19.12 -10.59 -47.04
C GLY A 71 -17.74 -9.96 -47.31
N ASN A 72 -16.84 -9.87 -46.32
CA ASN A 72 -15.47 -9.39 -46.50
C ASN A 72 -14.48 -10.36 -45.84
N GLU A 73 -13.96 -11.29 -46.65
CA GLU A 73 -13.00 -12.29 -46.19
C GLU A 73 -11.62 -11.67 -45.97
N MET A 74 -11.01 -12.00 -44.83
CA MET A 74 -9.67 -11.51 -44.51
C MET A 74 -8.64 -12.05 -45.49
N CYS A 75 -7.84 -11.16 -46.09
CA CYS A 75 -6.78 -11.51 -47.03
C CYS A 75 -5.83 -12.57 -46.43
N TRP A 76 -5.45 -13.57 -47.24
CA TRP A 76 -4.60 -14.68 -46.79
C TRP A 76 -3.28 -14.22 -46.18
N GLN A 77 -2.66 -13.17 -46.74
CA GLN A 77 -1.43 -12.56 -46.22
C GLN A 77 -1.59 -12.08 -44.77
N LEU A 78 -2.76 -11.52 -44.45
CA LEU A 78 -3.05 -11.01 -43.12
C LEU A 78 -3.30 -12.14 -42.11
N ARG A 79 -3.94 -13.24 -42.54
CA ARG A 79 -4.10 -14.46 -41.72
C ARG A 79 -2.74 -15.06 -41.36
N VAL A 80 -1.82 -15.15 -42.32
CA VAL A 80 -0.45 -15.63 -42.08
C VAL A 80 0.31 -14.69 -41.15
N LEU A 81 0.20 -13.37 -41.34
CA LEU A 81 0.84 -12.38 -40.47
C LEU A 81 0.35 -12.49 -39.01
N ILE A 82 -0.96 -12.56 -38.78
CA ILE A 82 -1.54 -12.74 -37.44
C ILE A 82 -1.04 -14.04 -36.80
N GLY A 83 -0.98 -15.13 -37.57
CA GLY A 83 -0.44 -16.41 -37.10
C GLY A 83 1.03 -16.31 -36.67
N LEU A 84 1.88 -15.68 -37.48
CA LEU A 84 3.30 -15.49 -37.17
C LEU A 84 3.51 -14.61 -35.93
N LEU A 85 2.81 -13.48 -35.86
CA LEU A 85 2.85 -12.59 -34.68
C LEU A 85 2.31 -13.32 -33.44
N GLY A 86 1.27 -14.15 -33.59
CA GLY A 86 0.73 -14.99 -32.54
C GLY A 86 1.71 -16.04 -32.02
N ILE A 87 2.48 -16.69 -32.89
CA ILE A 87 3.51 -17.66 -32.50
C ILE A 87 4.62 -16.98 -31.71
N ASN A 88 5.04 -15.79 -32.15
CA ASN A 88 6.03 -14.99 -31.41
C ASN A 88 5.50 -14.59 -30.03
N LEU A 89 4.23 -14.17 -29.94
CA LEU A 89 3.59 -13.82 -28.67
C LEU A 89 3.55 -15.02 -27.72
N PHE A 90 3.12 -16.18 -28.22
CA PHE A 90 3.10 -17.41 -27.43
C PHE A 90 4.50 -17.81 -26.95
N GLY A 91 5.52 -17.72 -27.81
CA GLY A 91 6.91 -17.98 -27.44
C GLY A 91 7.43 -17.05 -26.33
N LEU A 92 7.09 -15.75 -26.39
CA LEU A 92 7.43 -14.79 -25.36
C LEU A 92 6.69 -15.05 -24.02
N CYS A 93 5.41 -15.37 -24.08
CA CYS A 93 4.62 -15.75 -22.89
C CYS A 93 5.17 -17.03 -22.24
N LEU A 94 5.54 -18.02 -23.04
CA LEU A 94 6.14 -19.26 -22.55
C LEU A 94 7.52 -19.01 -21.92
N LEU A 95 8.34 -18.16 -22.55
CA LEU A 95 9.66 -17.79 -22.03
C LEU A 95 9.57 -17.06 -20.69
N THR A 96 8.69 -16.08 -20.59
CA THR A 96 8.45 -15.33 -19.35
C THR A 96 7.91 -16.25 -18.25
N CYS A 97 6.90 -17.07 -18.56
CA CYS A 97 6.36 -18.08 -17.64
C CYS A 97 7.46 -19.04 -17.14
N ALA A 98 8.26 -19.61 -18.04
CA ALA A 98 9.38 -20.49 -17.68
C ALA A 98 10.41 -19.77 -16.80
N SER A 99 10.75 -18.50 -17.10
CA SER A 99 11.69 -17.73 -16.28
C SER A 99 11.19 -17.53 -14.84
N LEU A 100 9.89 -17.30 -14.65
CA LEU A 100 9.27 -17.12 -13.34
C LEU A 100 9.29 -18.45 -12.55
N TYR A 101 8.92 -19.56 -13.20
CA TYR A 101 8.91 -20.88 -12.54
C TYR A 101 10.32 -21.39 -12.21
N PHE A 102 11.30 -21.26 -13.11
CA PHE A 102 12.65 -21.82 -12.89
C PHE A 102 13.54 -20.95 -12.00
N LEU A 103 13.36 -19.63 -11.96
CA LEU A 103 14.21 -18.75 -11.13
C LEU A 103 13.57 -18.30 -9.82
N GLN A 104 12.28 -17.96 -9.81
CA GLN A 104 11.67 -17.31 -8.64
C GLN A 104 11.03 -18.32 -7.68
N LEU A 105 10.46 -19.42 -8.18
CA LEU A 105 9.84 -20.44 -7.33
C LEU A 105 10.83 -21.06 -6.31
N PRO A 106 12.08 -21.40 -6.68
CA PRO A 106 13.07 -21.90 -5.71
C PRO A 106 13.56 -20.85 -4.71
N LEU A 107 13.30 -19.55 -4.94
CA LEU A 107 13.63 -18.47 -4.01
C LEU A 107 12.54 -18.27 -2.95
N LEU A 108 11.29 -18.64 -3.27
CA LEU A 108 10.13 -18.53 -2.38
C LEU A 108 9.98 -19.77 -1.47
N LEU A 109 10.25 -20.96 -2.00
CA LEU A 109 10.15 -22.24 -1.28
C LEU A 109 11.10 -22.43 -0.05
N PRO A 110 12.30 -21.84 0.06
CA PRO A 110 13.20 -22.08 1.20
C PRO A 110 12.69 -21.51 2.53
N GLN A 111 11.64 -20.68 2.53
CA GLN A 111 11.04 -20.15 3.75
C GLN A 111 10.07 -21.12 4.43
N ALA A 112 9.55 -22.12 3.69
CA ALA A 112 8.56 -23.07 4.22
C ALA A 112 9.18 -24.12 5.17
N GLU A 113 10.43 -24.54 4.96
CA GLU A 113 11.03 -25.62 5.75
C GLU A 113 11.67 -25.18 7.09
N LYS A 114 11.71 -23.87 7.43
CA LYS A 114 12.48 -23.39 8.62
C LYS A 114 11.73 -22.51 9.63
N LYS A 115 10.40 -22.55 9.70
CA LYS A 115 9.64 -21.69 10.63
C LYS A 115 8.51 -22.42 11.36
N LEU A 116 8.86 -23.01 12.51
CA LEU A 116 7.96 -23.08 13.66
C LEU A 116 8.40 -21.95 14.61
N VAL A 117 7.45 -21.15 15.12
CA VAL A 117 7.60 -19.94 15.95
C VAL A 117 7.91 -18.64 15.17
N PHE A 118 6.87 -17.99 14.65
CA PHE A 118 6.90 -16.57 14.31
C PHE A 118 5.55 -15.91 14.65
N SER A 119 5.59 -14.68 15.17
CA SER A 119 4.42 -13.86 15.55
C SER A 119 3.37 -13.74 14.44
N LEU A 120 2.08 -13.67 14.81
CA LEU A 120 0.92 -13.56 13.91
C LEU A 120 1.06 -12.44 12.87
N SER A 121 1.72 -11.33 13.22
CA SER A 121 1.93 -10.19 12.30
C SER A 121 2.86 -10.50 11.14
N VAL A 122 3.89 -11.34 11.36
CA VAL A 122 4.85 -11.72 10.32
C VAL A 122 4.30 -12.86 9.47
N LEU A 123 3.50 -13.75 10.05
CA LEU A 123 2.72 -14.73 9.28
C LEU A 123 1.77 -14.04 8.30
N HIS A 124 1.10 -12.98 8.73
CA HIS A 124 0.24 -12.18 7.85
C HIS A 124 1.03 -11.54 6.70
N GLN A 125 2.22 -10.99 6.98
CA GLN A 125 3.04 -10.35 5.95
C GLN A 125 3.64 -11.36 4.96
N ILE A 126 4.04 -12.54 5.43
CA ILE A 126 4.50 -13.65 4.59
C ILE A 126 3.36 -14.14 3.68
N TRP A 127 2.17 -14.37 4.23
CA TRP A 127 0.97 -14.73 3.46
C TRP A 127 0.63 -13.68 2.39
N LYS A 128 0.76 -12.38 2.71
CA LYS A 128 0.53 -11.30 1.76
C LYS A 128 1.54 -11.33 0.59
N THR A 129 2.82 -11.56 0.88
CA THR A 129 3.87 -11.66 -0.15
C THR A 129 3.76 -12.94 -0.99
N GLU A 130 3.43 -14.08 -0.39
CA GLU A 130 3.23 -15.35 -1.09
C GLU A 130 1.99 -15.30 -1.99
N ARG A 131 0.90 -14.67 -1.51
CA ARG A 131 -0.31 -14.45 -2.32
C ARG A 131 -0.05 -13.54 -3.52
N ALA A 132 0.73 -12.47 -3.36
CA ALA A 132 1.06 -11.57 -4.47
C ALA A 132 1.94 -12.26 -5.53
N ALA A 133 2.91 -13.08 -5.11
CA ALA A 133 3.70 -13.89 -6.02
C ALA A 133 2.82 -14.93 -6.74
N TYR A 134 1.97 -15.64 -6.00
CA TYR A 134 1.04 -16.62 -6.57
C TYR A 134 0.08 -16.00 -7.60
N LEU A 135 -0.51 -14.83 -7.30
CA LEU A 135 -1.36 -14.10 -8.25
C LEU A 135 -0.60 -13.68 -9.51
N ARG A 136 0.67 -13.27 -9.37
CA ARG A 136 1.51 -12.94 -10.51
C ARG A 136 1.77 -14.17 -11.36
N HIS A 137 2.14 -15.30 -10.75
CA HIS A 137 2.35 -16.56 -11.47
C HIS A 137 1.08 -17.04 -12.17
N SER A 138 -0.07 -17.03 -11.50
CA SER A 138 -1.34 -17.45 -12.09
C SER A 138 -1.76 -16.58 -13.27
N HIS A 139 -1.50 -15.26 -13.23
CA HIS A 139 -1.74 -14.35 -14.33
C HIS A 139 -0.92 -14.71 -15.59
N TYR A 140 0.39 -14.94 -15.46
CA TYR A 140 1.23 -15.32 -16.62
C TYR A 140 0.90 -16.71 -17.18
N VAL A 141 0.47 -17.64 -16.33
CA VAL A 141 -0.06 -18.95 -16.79
C VAL A 141 -1.34 -18.76 -17.60
N LEU A 142 -2.28 -17.95 -17.11
CA LEU A 142 -3.52 -17.65 -17.83
C LEU A 142 -3.26 -16.97 -19.18
N LEU A 143 -2.31 -16.03 -19.23
CA LEU A 143 -1.90 -15.40 -20.50
C LEU A 143 -1.27 -16.40 -21.47
N THR A 144 -0.45 -17.33 -20.99
CA THR A 144 0.14 -18.38 -21.84
C THR A 144 -0.94 -19.30 -22.41
N LEU A 145 -1.95 -19.65 -21.62
CA LEU A 145 -3.11 -20.41 -22.08
C LEU A 145 -3.93 -19.61 -23.10
N ALA A 146 -4.17 -18.32 -22.84
CA ALA A 146 -4.88 -17.45 -23.78
C ALA A 146 -4.11 -17.29 -25.10
N ALA A 147 -2.77 -17.26 -25.09
CA ALA A 147 -1.96 -17.22 -26.31
C ALA A 147 -2.09 -18.51 -27.12
N LEU A 148 -2.13 -19.67 -26.45
CA LEU A 148 -2.37 -20.96 -27.09
C LEU A 148 -3.78 -21.03 -27.68
N SER A 149 -4.80 -20.61 -26.94
CA SER A 149 -6.17 -20.48 -27.43
C SER A 149 -6.28 -19.49 -28.60
N GLY A 150 -5.46 -18.45 -28.62
CA GLY A 150 -5.31 -17.51 -29.74
C GLY A 150 -4.88 -18.17 -31.04
N LEU A 151 -3.98 -19.14 -30.95
CA LEU A 151 -3.43 -19.89 -32.10
C LEU A 151 -4.36 -21.01 -32.56
N VAL A 152 -4.98 -21.74 -31.62
CA VAL A 152 -5.72 -22.98 -31.90
C VAL A 152 -7.21 -22.74 -32.11
N ILE A 153 -7.82 -21.83 -31.34
CA ILE A 153 -9.28 -21.66 -31.30
C ILE A 153 -9.69 -20.41 -32.09
N SER A 154 -9.22 -19.23 -31.68
CA SER A 154 -9.60 -17.97 -32.30
C SER A 154 -8.62 -16.85 -31.96
N PRO A 155 -8.19 -16.01 -32.92
CA PRO A 155 -7.32 -14.86 -32.65
C PRO A 155 -7.90 -13.83 -31.66
N LEU A 156 -9.20 -13.89 -31.35
CA LEU A 156 -9.85 -13.02 -30.34
C LEU A 156 -9.26 -13.17 -28.93
N PHE A 157 -8.67 -14.32 -28.60
CA PHE A 157 -8.04 -14.51 -27.29
C PHE A 157 -6.79 -13.64 -27.08
N TYR A 158 -6.23 -13.03 -28.13
CA TYR A 158 -5.14 -12.05 -27.99
C TYR A 158 -5.57 -10.78 -27.24
N SER A 159 -6.87 -10.48 -27.13
CA SER A 159 -7.36 -9.34 -26.36
C SER A 159 -7.09 -9.43 -24.86
N PHE A 160 -7.04 -10.65 -24.30
CA PHE A 160 -6.71 -10.84 -22.88
C PHE A 160 -5.29 -10.40 -22.52
N HIS A 161 -4.38 -10.34 -23.49
CA HIS A 161 -2.99 -9.93 -23.25
C HIS A 161 -2.84 -8.45 -22.93
N LEU A 162 -3.82 -7.61 -23.29
CA LEU A 162 -3.83 -6.19 -22.92
C LEU A 162 -3.91 -5.99 -21.41
N LEU A 163 -4.43 -6.97 -20.66
CA LEU A 163 -4.50 -6.93 -19.19
C LEU A 163 -3.13 -6.88 -18.51
N ILE A 164 -2.04 -7.23 -19.22
CA ILE A 164 -0.68 -7.06 -18.69
C ILE A 164 -0.35 -5.61 -18.34
N LEU A 165 -1.03 -4.65 -18.99
CA LEU A 165 -0.90 -3.21 -18.70
C LEU A 165 -1.22 -2.88 -17.24
N ILE A 166 -2.17 -3.60 -16.62
CA ILE A 166 -2.57 -3.36 -15.23
C ILE A 166 -1.36 -3.56 -14.31
N ASN A 167 -0.60 -4.64 -14.51
CA ASN A 167 0.57 -4.97 -13.68
C ASN A 167 1.81 -4.09 -13.97
N LYS A 168 1.78 -3.29 -15.05
CA LYS A 168 2.87 -2.36 -15.41
C LYS A 168 2.79 -1.04 -14.67
N SER A 169 1.59 -0.59 -14.32
CA SER A 169 1.36 0.72 -13.71
C SER A 169 0.89 0.57 -12.26
N GLU A 170 1.63 1.19 -11.34
CA GLU A 170 1.25 1.22 -9.91
C GLU A 170 -0.14 1.82 -9.70
N LEU A 171 -0.51 2.83 -10.50
CA LEU A 171 -1.83 3.45 -10.44
C LEU A 171 -2.94 2.46 -10.81
N LEU A 172 -2.76 1.67 -11.88
CA LEU A 172 -3.76 0.69 -12.31
C LEU A 172 -3.88 -0.48 -11.34
N VAL A 173 -2.75 -0.88 -10.73
CA VAL A 173 -2.76 -1.87 -9.64
C VAL A 173 -3.59 -1.35 -8.48
N ASN A 174 -3.41 -0.09 -8.06
CA ASN A 174 -4.16 0.50 -6.95
C ASN A 174 -5.66 0.60 -7.26
N VAL A 175 -6.04 0.97 -8.48
CA VAL A 175 -7.45 0.98 -8.93
C VAL A 175 -8.06 -0.44 -8.93
N THR A 176 -7.28 -1.46 -9.31
CA THR A 176 -7.76 -2.86 -9.26
C THR A 176 -7.85 -3.36 -7.81
N GLN A 177 -6.93 -2.91 -6.94
CA GLN A 177 -6.90 -3.26 -5.54
C GLN A 177 -8.06 -2.65 -4.75
N SER A 178 -8.51 -1.44 -5.08
CA SER A 178 -9.65 -0.83 -4.39
C SER A 178 -10.92 -1.69 -4.49
N VAL A 179 -11.12 -2.39 -5.62
CA VAL A 179 -12.26 -3.30 -5.79
C VAL A 179 -11.98 -4.70 -5.19
N THR A 180 -10.74 -5.21 -5.31
CA THR A 180 -10.44 -6.60 -4.92
C THR A 180 -10.13 -6.80 -3.43
N LEU A 181 -9.71 -5.76 -2.70
CA LEU A 181 -9.42 -5.85 -1.26
C LEU A 181 -10.69 -6.15 -0.44
N ASN A 182 -11.75 -5.37 -0.65
CA ASN A 182 -13.03 -5.54 0.03
C ASN A 182 -14.04 -6.36 -0.81
N GLY A 183 -13.54 -7.23 -1.68
CA GLY A 183 -14.35 -8.03 -2.60
C GLY A 183 -15.38 -8.92 -1.91
N LYS A 184 -15.12 -9.41 -0.68
CA LYS A 184 -16.10 -10.17 0.10
C LYS A 184 -17.31 -9.31 0.49
N SER A 185 -17.05 -8.09 0.99
CA SER A 185 -18.10 -7.14 1.34
C SER A 185 -18.88 -6.73 0.09
N LEU A 186 -18.18 -6.44 -1.01
CA LEU A 186 -18.82 -6.12 -2.29
C LEU A 186 -19.71 -7.26 -2.81
N LEU A 187 -19.24 -8.53 -2.73
CA LEU A 187 -20.02 -9.69 -3.13
C LEU A 187 -21.24 -9.91 -2.22
N LEU A 188 -21.10 -9.73 -0.91
CA LEU A 188 -22.20 -9.86 0.04
C LEU A 188 -23.25 -8.76 -0.19
N THR A 189 -22.81 -7.53 -0.45
CA THR A 189 -23.68 -6.42 -0.84
C THR A 189 -24.37 -6.73 -2.17
N ALA A 190 -23.64 -7.19 -3.19
CA ALA A 190 -24.23 -7.62 -4.48
C ALA A 190 -25.31 -8.70 -4.31
N LEU A 191 -25.05 -9.69 -3.44
CA LEU A 191 -26.00 -10.75 -3.09
C LEU A 191 -27.25 -10.19 -2.40
N LEU A 192 -27.07 -9.29 -1.42
CA LEU A 192 -28.19 -8.60 -0.76
C LEU A 192 -29.04 -7.84 -1.77
N GLY A 193 -28.42 -7.11 -2.70
CA GLY A 193 -29.13 -6.41 -3.77
C GLY A 193 -29.88 -7.35 -4.69
N ALA A 194 -29.28 -8.47 -5.08
CA ALA A 194 -29.96 -9.49 -5.88
C ALA A 194 -31.20 -10.05 -5.15
N ILE A 195 -31.13 -10.27 -3.84
CA ILE A 195 -32.29 -10.68 -3.02
C ILE A 195 -33.37 -9.60 -3.00
N VAL A 196 -33.00 -8.33 -2.80
CA VAL A 196 -33.95 -7.20 -2.81
C VAL A 196 -34.64 -7.09 -4.17
N ILE A 197 -33.88 -7.13 -5.27
CA ILE A 197 -34.42 -7.10 -6.63
C ILE A 197 -35.31 -8.32 -6.89
N HIS A 198 -34.95 -9.50 -6.37
CA HIS A 198 -35.81 -10.67 -6.47
C HIS A 198 -37.17 -10.44 -5.81
N MET A 199 -37.20 -9.89 -4.59
CA MET A 199 -38.45 -9.55 -3.89
C MET A 199 -39.31 -8.56 -4.68
N PHE A 200 -38.69 -7.52 -5.26
CA PHE A 200 -39.41 -6.57 -6.11
C PHE A 200 -39.92 -7.22 -7.41
N SER A 201 -39.13 -8.09 -8.05
CA SER A 201 -39.53 -8.80 -9.27
C SER A 201 -40.69 -9.75 -9.03
N LEU A 202 -40.73 -10.44 -7.88
CA LEU A 202 -41.83 -11.31 -7.49
C LEU A 202 -43.09 -10.48 -7.21
N THR A 203 -42.95 -9.36 -6.50
CA THR A 203 -44.04 -8.43 -6.20
C THR A 203 -44.64 -7.86 -7.49
N ALA A 204 -43.80 -7.44 -8.44
CA ALA A 204 -44.26 -6.96 -9.74
C ALA A 204 -44.98 -8.05 -10.54
N TYR A 205 -44.45 -9.27 -10.58
CA TYR A 205 -45.08 -10.39 -11.29
C TYR A 205 -46.46 -10.75 -10.72
N LEU A 206 -46.64 -10.66 -9.40
CA LEU A 206 -47.91 -11.00 -8.74
C LEU A 206 -48.96 -9.88 -8.84
N LEU A 207 -48.54 -8.62 -8.81
CA LEU A 207 -49.45 -7.48 -8.72
C LEU A 207 -49.69 -6.79 -10.07
N PHE A 208 -48.70 -6.84 -10.97
CA PHE A 208 -48.70 -6.13 -12.24
C PHE A 208 -48.28 -7.04 -13.42
N PRO A 209 -48.88 -8.24 -13.60
CA PRO A 209 -48.47 -9.15 -14.67
C PRO A 209 -48.71 -8.58 -16.07
N GLU A 210 -49.74 -7.74 -16.24
CA GLU A 210 -50.11 -7.12 -17.53
C GLU A 210 -49.17 -5.99 -17.96
N ASP A 211 -48.33 -5.48 -17.04
CA ASP A 211 -47.46 -4.34 -17.33
C ASP A 211 -46.09 -4.76 -17.90
N PHE A 212 -45.79 -6.06 -17.93
CA PHE A 212 -44.58 -6.62 -18.53
C PHE A 212 -44.73 -6.79 -20.05
N ILE A 213 -45.19 -5.76 -20.75
CA ILE A 213 -45.37 -5.76 -22.20
C ILE A 213 -44.41 -4.74 -22.82
N ASN A 214 -43.79 -5.10 -23.94
CA ASN A 214 -42.97 -4.15 -24.69
C ASN A 214 -43.87 -3.13 -25.40
N GLU A 215 -43.63 -1.83 -25.20
CA GLU A 215 -44.40 -0.78 -25.88
C GLU A 215 -44.19 -0.81 -27.40
N ASP A 216 -43.01 -1.24 -27.88
CA ASP A 216 -42.68 -1.24 -29.31
C ASP A 216 -43.41 -2.34 -30.10
N ASP A 217 -43.47 -3.55 -29.55
CA ASP A 217 -43.95 -4.75 -30.27
C ASP A 217 -45.21 -5.38 -29.68
N GLY A 218 -45.68 -4.89 -28.53
CA GLY A 218 -46.82 -5.46 -27.79
C GLY A 218 -46.58 -6.88 -27.25
N GLN A 219 -45.35 -7.37 -27.32
CA GLN A 219 -44.98 -8.70 -26.85
C GLN A 219 -44.62 -8.68 -25.36
N PRO A 220 -44.97 -9.73 -24.59
CA PRO A 220 -44.57 -9.82 -23.18
C PRO A 220 -43.05 -9.92 -23.05
N GLN A 221 -42.48 -9.10 -22.17
CA GLN A 221 -41.04 -9.05 -21.88
C GLN A 221 -40.56 -10.24 -21.05
N CYS A 222 -41.46 -10.87 -20.29
CA CYS A 222 -41.14 -12.07 -19.51
C CYS A 222 -42.38 -12.95 -19.29
N HIS A 223 -42.19 -14.27 -19.26
CA HIS A 223 -43.26 -15.25 -19.03
C HIS A 223 -43.11 -16.03 -17.71
N THR A 224 -41.88 -16.14 -17.21
CA THR A 224 -41.56 -16.91 -16.00
C THR A 224 -40.98 -16.00 -14.93
N VAL A 225 -41.14 -16.35 -13.66
CA VAL A 225 -40.55 -15.60 -12.53
C VAL A 225 -39.03 -15.44 -12.69
N MET A 226 -38.34 -16.46 -13.21
CA MET A 226 -36.90 -16.38 -13.49
C MET A 226 -36.59 -15.36 -14.59
N GLN A 227 -37.35 -15.35 -15.69
CA GLN A 227 -37.18 -14.35 -16.75
C GLN A 227 -37.47 -12.94 -16.25
N CYS A 228 -38.54 -12.73 -15.47
CA CYS A 228 -38.86 -11.41 -14.92
C CYS A 228 -37.82 -10.93 -13.89
N PHE A 229 -37.25 -11.85 -13.09
CA PHE A 229 -36.12 -11.55 -12.22
C PHE A 229 -34.88 -11.12 -13.02
N LEU A 230 -34.48 -11.91 -14.03
CA LEU A 230 -33.33 -11.58 -14.88
C LEU A 230 -33.55 -10.28 -15.66
N PHE A 231 -34.77 -10.03 -16.13
CA PHE A 231 -35.17 -8.78 -16.77
C PHE A 231 -35.02 -7.59 -15.82
N SER A 232 -35.53 -7.71 -14.59
CA SER A 232 -35.41 -6.68 -13.55
C SER A 232 -33.96 -6.44 -13.14
N MET A 233 -33.14 -7.50 -13.06
CA MET A 233 -31.73 -7.40 -12.70
C MET A 233 -30.88 -6.76 -13.81
N THR A 234 -31.10 -7.16 -15.07
CA THR A 234 -30.29 -6.68 -16.21
C THR A 234 -30.72 -5.31 -16.70
N SER A 235 -32.02 -5.10 -16.85
CA SER A 235 -32.57 -3.90 -17.47
C SER A 235 -33.07 -2.91 -16.42
N GLY A 236 -33.62 -3.38 -15.30
CA GLY A 236 -34.08 -2.50 -14.22
C GLY A 236 -32.97 -1.72 -13.50
N ILE A 237 -31.78 -2.30 -13.30
CA ILE A 237 -30.64 -1.59 -12.71
C ILE A 237 -30.00 -0.61 -13.71
N ARG A 238 -30.02 -0.95 -15.00
CA ARG A 238 -29.35 -0.18 -16.06
C ARG A 238 -30.16 1.03 -16.50
N SER A 239 -31.49 0.96 -16.42
CA SER A 239 -32.36 2.10 -16.70
C SER A 239 -32.32 3.09 -15.54
N GLY A 240 -32.00 4.35 -15.84
CA GLY A 240 -31.81 5.39 -14.81
C GLY A 240 -33.02 5.64 -13.92
N GLY A 241 -34.25 5.46 -14.42
CA GLY A 241 -35.49 5.56 -13.64
C GLY A 241 -35.90 4.26 -12.94
N GLY A 242 -35.13 3.18 -13.08
CA GLY A 242 -35.45 1.88 -12.50
C GLY A 242 -36.45 1.06 -13.34
N LEU A 243 -37.19 0.16 -12.68
CA LEU A 243 -38.12 -0.75 -13.36
C LEU A 243 -39.35 -0.04 -13.95
N GLY A 244 -39.74 1.11 -13.38
CA GLY A 244 -40.89 1.91 -13.85
C GLY A 244 -40.71 2.51 -15.25
N ASP A 245 -39.46 2.67 -15.72
CA ASP A 245 -39.17 3.12 -17.10
C ASP A 245 -39.40 2.02 -18.14
N LEU A 246 -39.38 0.74 -17.71
CA LEU A 246 -39.50 -0.40 -18.62
C LEU A 246 -40.89 -1.00 -18.65
N LEU A 247 -41.62 -0.90 -17.56
CA LEU A 247 -42.99 -1.38 -17.48
C LEU A 247 -43.92 -0.38 -18.16
N THR A 248 -44.99 -0.87 -18.79
CA THR A 248 -45.92 -0.01 -19.52
C THR A 248 -46.55 1.05 -18.61
N LYS A 249 -46.77 2.25 -19.17
CA LYS A 249 -47.42 3.34 -18.43
C LYS A 249 -48.89 3.01 -18.19
N THR A 250 -49.28 2.94 -16.93
CA THR A 250 -50.68 2.71 -16.55
C THR A 250 -51.51 3.99 -16.70
N ALA A 251 -52.72 3.88 -17.26
CA ALA A 251 -53.65 5.01 -17.35
C ALA A 251 -54.23 5.36 -15.96
N TRP A 252 -54.48 6.65 -15.72
CA TRP A 252 -55.05 7.20 -14.46
C TRP A 252 -56.40 6.61 -14.04
N SER A 253 -57.05 5.83 -14.91
CA SER A 253 -58.37 5.22 -14.69
C SER A 253 -58.33 3.86 -13.98
N HIS A 254 -57.16 3.22 -13.82
CA HIS A 254 -57.06 1.91 -13.16
C HIS A 254 -56.94 2.05 -11.63
N GLY A 255 -57.67 1.21 -10.89
CA GLY A 255 -57.72 1.24 -9.42
C GLY A 255 -56.39 1.02 -8.69
N HIS A 256 -55.39 0.42 -9.37
CA HIS A 256 -54.08 0.12 -8.80
C HIS A 256 -52.97 1.14 -9.14
N HIS A 257 -53.32 2.26 -9.77
CA HIS A 257 -52.35 3.28 -10.20
C HIS A 257 -51.49 3.84 -9.04
N LEU A 258 -52.09 4.07 -7.86
CA LEU A 258 -51.34 4.54 -6.68
C LEU A 258 -50.33 3.49 -6.19
N GLN A 259 -50.73 2.21 -6.21
CA GLN A 259 -49.88 1.10 -5.81
C GLN A 259 -48.69 0.95 -6.76
N ARG A 260 -48.92 1.17 -8.06
CA ARG A 260 -47.87 1.16 -9.08
C ARG A 260 -46.88 2.32 -8.90
N ILE A 261 -47.38 3.54 -8.75
CA ILE A 261 -46.52 4.71 -8.47
C ILE A 261 -45.63 4.45 -7.26
N LEU A 262 -46.22 3.99 -6.15
CA LEU A 262 -45.47 3.69 -4.94
C LEU A 262 -44.41 2.61 -5.17
N PHE A 263 -44.75 1.57 -5.93
CA PHE A 263 -43.80 0.50 -6.30
C PHE A 263 -42.61 1.04 -7.10
N ASP A 264 -42.85 1.86 -8.13
CA ASP A 264 -41.79 2.42 -8.98
C ASP A 264 -40.87 3.36 -8.18
N PHE A 265 -41.43 4.21 -7.32
CA PHE A 265 -40.66 5.08 -6.44
C PHE A 265 -39.83 4.29 -5.41
N LEU A 266 -40.42 3.27 -4.78
CA LEU A 266 -39.72 2.43 -3.82
C LEU A 266 -38.58 1.66 -4.49
N PHE A 267 -38.80 1.11 -5.69
CA PHE A 267 -37.76 0.44 -6.46
C PHE A 267 -36.61 1.41 -6.79
N HIS A 268 -36.93 2.61 -7.29
CA HIS A 268 -35.93 3.62 -7.64
C HIS A 268 -35.10 4.04 -6.42
N ILE A 269 -35.74 4.39 -5.30
CA ILE A 269 -35.04 4.84 -4.09
C ILE A 269 -34.19 3.71 -3.50
N ILE A 270 -34.73 2.51 -3.36
CA ILE A 270 -34.03 1.42 -2.67
C ILE A 270 -32.94 0.81 -3.54
N VAL A 271 -33.22 0.50 -4.81
CA VAL A 271 -32.31 -0.25 -5.69
C VAL A 271 -31.35 0.66 -6.45
N ILE A 272 -31.83 1.79 -6.98
CA ILE A 272 -30.96 2.67 -7.77
C ILE A 272 -30.22 3.63 -6.83
N VAL A 273 -30.95 4.40 -6.02
CA VAL A 273 -30.33 5.46 -5.21
C VAL A 273 -29.56 4.88 -4.03
N ILE A 274 -30.16 4.05 -3.19
CA ILE A 274 -29.48 3.56 -1.98
C ILE A 274 -28.47 2.47 -2.34
N PHE A 275 -28.89 1.42 -3.02
CA PHE A 275 -28.05 0.24 -3.22
C PHE A 275 -26.82 0.50 -4.12
N LEU A 276 -26.95 1.18 -5.27
CA LEU A 276 -25.78 1.50 -6.10
C LEU A 276 -24.82 2.48 -5.41
N ASN A 277 -25.33 3.45 -4.66
CA ASN A 277 -24.48 4.38 -3.92
C ASN A 277 -23.75 3.71 -2.75
N ILE A 278 -24.34 2.68 -2.12
CA ILE A 278 -23.62 1.85 -1.13
C ILE A 278 -22.44 1.13 -1.80
N ILE A 279 -22.64 0.54 -2.99
CA ILE A 279 -21.55 -0.13 -3.73
C ILE A 279 -20.42 0.87 -4.06
N PHE A 280 -20.76 2.05 -4.59
CA PHE A 280 -19.77 3.08 -4.88
C PHE A 280 -19.09 3.59 -3.61
N GLY A 281 -19.82 3.75 -2.51
CA GLY A 281 -19.28 4.11 -1.20
C GLY A 281 -18.20 3.13 -0.74
N ILE A 282 -18.48 1.82 -0.79
CA ILE A 282 -17.50 0.78 -0.41
C ILE A 282 -16.22 0.87 -1.26
N ILE A 283 -16.33 1.15 -2.57
CA ILE A 283 -15.17 1.27 -3.47
C ILE A 283 -14.40 2.58 -3.25
N LEU A 284 -15.10 3.67 -2.90
CA LEU A 284 -14.45 4.95 -2.60
C LEU A 284 -13.72 4.91 -1.26
N ASP A 285 -14.31 4.27 -0.25
CA ASP A 285 -13.70 4.10 1.06
C ASP A 285 -12.41 3.27 0.98
N THR A 286 -12.41 2.19 0.19
CA THR A 286 -11.17 1.40 -0.03
C THR A 286 -10.10 2.19 -0.77
N PHE A 287 -10.48 3.03 -1.72
CA PHE A 287 -9.55 3.86 -2.46
C PHE A 287 -8.91 4.92 -1.56
N ALA A 288 -9.69 5.52 -0.65
CA ALA A 288 -9.20 6.42 0.38
C ALA A 288 -8.23 5.71 1.34
N GLU A 289 -8.58 4.52 1.84
CA GLU A 289 -7.72 3.74 2.74
C GLU A 289 -6.38 3.38 2.08
N LEU A 290 -6.39 2.96 0.81
CA LEU A 290 -5.16 2.65 0.06
C LEU A 290 -4.26 3.89 -0.09
N ARG A 291 -4.85 5.06 -0.31
CA ARG A 291 -4.12 6.33 -0.42
C ARG A 291 -3.50 6.71 0.92
N ASP A 292 -4.27 6.64 2.00
CA ASP A 292 -3.81 6.99 3.34
C ASP A 292 -2.71 6.03 3.81
N ALA A 293 -2.83 4.74 3.51
CA ALA A 293 -1.79 3.74 3.79
C ALA A 293 -0.50 4.04 3.03
N LYS A 294 -0.58 4.40 1.76
CA LYS A 294 0.60 4.80 0.96
C LYS A 294 1.24 6.05 1.53
N GLN A 295 0.45 7.08 1.83
CA GLN A 295 0.94 8.32 2.42
C GLN A 295 1.64 8.07 3.76
N LYS A 296 1.07 7.26 4.64
CA LYS A 296 1.68 6.91 5.93
C LYS A 296 3.04 6.21 5.78
N VAL A 297 3.18 5.35 4.77
CA VAL A 297 4.47 4.69 4.49
C VAL A 297 5.49 5.70 3.97
N GLU A 298 5.09 6.63 3.10
CA GLU A 298 5.96 7.69 2.59
C GLU A 298 6.40 8.63 3.72
N GLU A 299 5.48 9.04 4.60
CA GLU A 299 5.76 9.86 5.77
C GLU A 299 6.73 9.20 6.75
N ASP A 300 6.55 7.91 7.07
CA ASP A 300 7.46 7.18 7.98
C ASP A 300 8.85 6.97 7.34
N THR A 301 8.89 6.70 6.03
CA THR A 301 10.15 6.50 5.28
C THR A 301 10.96 7.80 5.19
N MET A 302 10.29 8.94 5.06
CA MET A 302 10.96 10.25 4.99
C MET A 302 11.24 10.85 6.38
N GLY A 303 10.37 10.57 7.35
CA GLY A 303 10.40 11.21 8.67
C GLY A 303 11.20 10.47 9.73
N ARG A 304 11.61 9.22 9.51
CA ARG A 304 12.35 8.41 10.49
C ARG A 304 13.42 7.55 9.85
N CYS A 305 14.52 7.31 10.57
CA CYS A 305 15.55 6.40 10.11
C CYS A 305 15.07 4.94 10.22
N PHE A 306 15.18 4.18 9.13
CA PHE A 306 14.77 2.76 9.09
C PHE A 306 15.49 1.87 10.10
N ILE A 307 16.74 2.18 10.44
CA ILE A 307 17.57 1.34 11.33
C ILE A 307 17.33 1.69 12.80
N CYS A 308 17.44 2.96 13.17
CA CYS A 308 17.36 3.38 14.58
C CYS A 308 15.99 3.89 15.06
N GLY A 309 15.08 4.21 14.13
CA GLY A 309 13.73 4.69 14.46
C GLY A 309 13.64 6.13 14.94
N ILE A 310 14.76 6.87 15.01
CA ILE A 310 14.79 8.28 15.42
C ILE A 310 14.26 9.16 14.28
N SER A 311 13.52 10.22 14.63
CA SER A 311 12.95 11.15 13.66
C SER A 311 14.00 12.06 13.00
N ALA A 312 13.71 12.47 11.76
CA ALA A 312 14.56 13.36 10.97
C ALA A 312 14.81 14.69 11.68
N ASP A 313 13.79 15.25 12.33
CA ASP A 313 13.86 16.54 13.03
C ASP A 313 14.98 16.58 14.09
N ILE A 314 15.22 15.47 14.79
CA ILE A 314 16.24 15.41 15.83
C ILE A 314 17.64 15.50 15.21
N PHE A 315 17.85 14.84 14.07
CA PHE A 315 19.12 14.88 13.35
C PHE A 315 19.36 16.24 12.71
N ASP A 316 18.34 16.82 12.08
CA ASP A 316 18.46 18.12 11.44
C ASP A 316 18.74 19.25 12.44
N GLN A 317 18.33 19.08 13.70
CA GLN A 317 18.62 20.03 14.77
C GLN A 317 20.01 19.87 15.42
N HIS A 318 20.51 18.64 15.54
CA HIS A 318 21.66 18.34 16.42
C HIS A 318 22.91 17.84 15.69
N VAL A 319 22.81 17.44 14.42
CA VAL A 319 23.92 16.79 13.70
C VAL A 319 24.25 17.55 12.42
N ASP A 320 25.54 17.85 12.23
CA ASP A 320 26.04 18.48 11.01
C ASP A 320 25.87 17.55 9.79
N GLY A 321 25.15 18.06 8.78
CA GLY A 321 24.75 17.29 7.60
C GLY A 321 23.37 16.64 7.70
N GLY A 322 22.70 16.78 8.85
CA GLY A 322 21.30 16.43 9.05
C GLY A 322 20.95 14.95 8.87
N PHE A 323 19.67 14.70 8.68
CA PHE A 323 19.10 13.36 8.58
C PHE A 323 19.61 12.56 7.36
N ASP A 324 19.83 13.24 6.23
CA ASP A 324 20.21 12.58 4.98
C ASP A 324 21.64 12.02 5.05
N LYS A 325 22.58 12.75 5.67
CA LYS A 325 23.93 12.24 5.92
C LYS A 325 23.91 11.03 6.86
N HIS A 326 23.14 11.10 7.95
CA HIS A 326 22.96 9.99 8.88
C HIS A 326 22.49 8.72 8.17
N CYS A 327 21.48 8.81 7.29
CA CYS A 327 20.96 7.65 6.57
C CYS A 327 21.95 7.09 5.51
N ARG A 328 22.77 7.94 4.88
CA ARG A 328 23.70 7.51 3.82
C ARG A 328 25.01 6.94 4.35
N GLU A 329 25.58 7.55 5.39
CA GLU A 329 26.92 7.22 5.91
C GLU A 329 26.86 6.34 7.15
N SER A 330 26.03 6.69 8.14
CA SER A 330 25.98 5.98 9.42
C SER A 330 25.04 4.79 9.40
N HIS A 331 23.81 4.96 8.90
CA HIS A 331 22.74 3.96 8.92
C HIS A 331 22.24 3.58 7.53
N ASN A 332 23.16 3.14 6.67
CA ASN A 332 22.81 2.65 5.35
C ASN A 332 22.26 1.21 5.41
N MET A 333 21.00 1.03 4.98
CA MET A 333 20.29 -0.26 5.01
C MET A 333 21.06 -1.40 4.33
N TRP A 334 21.76 -1.10 3.23
CA TRP A 334 22.47 -2.12 2.44
C TRP A 334 23.75 -2.61 3.12
N GLN A 335 24.42 -1.74 3.88
CA GLN A 335 25.63 -2.11 4.59
C GLN A 335 25.36 -3.17 5.67
N TYR A 336 24.21 -3.07 6.37
CA TYR A 336 23.77 -4.11 7.30
C TYR A 336 23.57 -5.45 6.59
N LEU A 337 22.93 -5.45 5.41
CA LEU A 337 22.73 -6.67 4.63
C LEU A 337 24.07 -7.27 4.18
N PHE A 338 24.99 -6.44 3.70
CA PHE A 338 26.33 -6.90 3.29
C PHE A 338 27.13 -7.45 4.46
N PHE A 339 27.03 -6.85 5.64
CA PHE A 339 27.67 -7.35 6.86
C PHE A 339 27.11 -8.72 7.28
N MET A 340 25.79 -8.88 7.30
CA MET A 340 25.15 -10.18 7.57
C MET A 340 25.54 -11.26 6.55
N TYR A 341 25.69 -10.88 5.28
CA TYR A 341 26.18 -11.78 4.23
C TYR A 341 27.66 -12.14 4.41
N HIS A 342 28.49 -11.15 4.78
CA HIS A 342 29.90 -11.33 5.06
C HIS A 342 30.13 -12.33 6.20
N LEU A 343 29.44 -12.17 7.33
CA LEU A 343 29.49 -13.09 8.47
C LEU A 343 29.08 -14.53 8.11
N LYS A 344 28.20 -14.73 7.12
CA LYS A 344 27.80 -16.07 6.67
C LYS A 344 28.86 -16.75 5.80
N ARG A 345 29.75 -15.99 5.16
CA ARG A 345 30.75 -16.52 4.22
C ARG A 345 32.15 -16.58 4.79
N LYS A 346 32.47 -15.70 5.73
CA LYS A 346 33.75 -15.68 6.42
C LYS A 346 33.89 -16.92 7.31
N ASP A 347 35.11 -17.42 7.43
CA ASP A 347 35.40 -18.57 8.29
C ASP A 347 35.20 -18.19 9.77
N LYS A 348 34.66 -19.13 10.55
CA LYS A 348 34.31 -18.89 11.96
C LYS A 348 35.53 -18.64 12.82
N ASP A 349 36.66 -19.24 12.48
CA ASP A 349 37.92 -19.11 13.22
C ASP A 349 38.58 -17.75 12.99
N GLU A 350 38.18 -17.01 11.94
CA GLU A 350 38.68 -15.66 11.64
C GLU A 350 37.79 -14.55 12.19
N PHE A 351 36.73 -14.89 12.94
CA PHE A 351 35.84 -13.88 13.50
C PHE A 351 36.55 -13.07 14.59
N THR A 352 36.39 -11.76 14.51
CA THR A 352 36.70 -10.86 15.63
C THR A 352 35.70 -11.09 16.78
N GLY A 353 36.00 -10.57 17.97
CA GLY A 353 35.09 -10.70 19.12
C GLY A 353 33.70 -10.11 18.86
N GLN A 354 33.63 -8.96 18.16
CA GLN A 354 32.37 -8.31 17.80
C GLN A 354 31.61 -9.11 16.73
N GLU A 355 32.30 -9.61 15.71
CA GLU A 355 31.69 -10.46 14.67
C GLU A 355 31.13 -11.76 15.26
N SER A 356 31.86 -12.39 16.17
CA SER A 356 31.43 -13.60 16.89
C SER A 356 30.17 -13.33 17.71
N TYR A 357 30.12 -12.19 18.40
CA TYR A 357 28.92 -11.77 19.15
C TYR A 357 27.70 -11.63 18.23
N VAL A 358 27.82 -10.89 17.14
CA VAL A 358 26.71 -10.69 16.19
C VAL A 358 26.31 -12.00 15.52
N TYR A 359 27.28 -12.84 15.13
CA TYR A 359 27.00 -14.15 14.53
C TYR A 359 26.21 -15.05 15.49
N ASN A 360 26.60 -15.12 16.76
CA ASN A 360 25.89 -15.89 17.78
C ASN A 360 24.46 -15.37 17.98
N LYS A 361 24.27 -14.06 18.06
CA LYS A 361 22.94 -13.41 18.13
C LYS A 361 22.08 -13.75 16.91
N MET A 362 22.66 -13.76 15.71
CA MET A 362 21.97 -14.17 14.48
C MET A 362 21.55 -15.64 14.49
N GLN A 363 22.35 -16.56 15.06
CA GLN A 363 21.99 -17.99 15.15
C GLN A 363 20.76 -18.20 16.04
N ILE A 364 20.70 -17.50 17.18
CA ILE A 364 19.55 -17.56 18.10
C ILE A 364 18.36 -16.69 17.64
N ARG A 365 18.46 -16.04 16.47
CA ARG A 365 17.47 -15.12 15.90
C ARG A 365 17.14 -13.92 16.82
N ASP A 366 18.11 -13.47 17.61
CA ASP A 366 18.01 -12.27 18.43
C ASP A 366 18.54 -11.06 17.65
N MET A 367 17.70 -10.03 17.50
CA MET A 367 17.99 -8.81 16.73
C MET A 367 18.41 -7.63 17.62
N SER A 368 18.69 -7.87 18.91
CA SER A 368 19.10 -6.84 19.88
C SER A 368 20.40 -6.10 19.54
N PHE A 369 21.19 -6.61 18.59
CA PHE A 369 22.40 -5.94 18.12
C PHE A 369 22.13 -4.72 17.21
N PHE A 370 20.91 -4.59 16.65
CA PHE A 370 20.53 -3.39 15.92
C PHE A 370 20.40 -2.19 16.89
N PRO A 371 20.86 -0.99 16.50
CA PRO A 371 20.72 0.19 17.34
C PRO A 371 19.24 0.62 17.36
N PHE A 372 18.61 0.62 18.52
CA PHE A 372 17.24 1.11 18.69
C PHE A 372 17.25 2.42 19.49
N ASN A 373 16.66 3.49 18.95
CA ASN A 373 16.63 4.83 19.54
C ASN A 373 18.01 5.37 19.98
N ARG A 374 19.08 4.97 19.29
CA ARG A 374 20.44 5.44 19.52
C ARG A 374 21.21 5.58 18.21
N SER A 375 22.16 6.50 18.16
CA SER A 375 23.10 6.68 17.04
C SER A 375 24.39 7.33 17.54
N MET A 376 25.52 6.95 16.93
CA MET A 376 26.81 7.55 17.27
C MET A 376 26.85 9.04 16.97
N ASP A 377 26.18 9.48 15.90
CA ASP A 377 26.14 10.89 15.50
C ASP A 377 25.51 11.78 16.59
N LEU A 378 24.40 11.33 17.18
CA LEU A 378 23.74 12.07 18.25
C LEU A 378 24.52 11.99 19.57
N ASP A 379 25.14 10.85 19.86
CA ASP A 379 25.97 10.71 21.06
C ASP A 379 27.22 11.61 20.98
N MET A 380 27.84 11.72 19.80
CA MET A 380 28.95 12.64 19.53
C MET A 380 28.49 14.11 19.62
N ALA A 381 27.35 14.46 19.02
CA ALA A 381 26.80 15.82 19.11
C ALA A 381 26.44 16.21 20.56
N ARG A 382 25.93 15.27 21.35
CA ARG A 382 25.69 15.47 22.80
C ARG A 382 26.99 15.67 23.56
N GLN A 383 28.03 14.92 23.24
CA GLN A 383 29.34 15.10 23.88
C GLN A 383 29.99 16.43 23.50
N ALA A 384 29.86 16.87 22.24
CA ALA A 384 30.38 18.15 21.77
C ALA A 384 29.64 19.36 22.39
N SER A 385 28.36 19.21 22.72
CA SER A 385 27.57 20.28 23.36
C SER A 385 27.73 20.35 24.88
N LYS A 386 28.29 19.32 25.54
CA LYS A 386 28.65 19.39 26.97
C LYS A 386 29.72 20.47 27.19
N ARG A 387 29.46 21.41 28.10
CA ARG A 387 30.44 22.44 28.48
C ARG A 387 31.62 21.78 29.22
N PRO A 388 32.85 22.33 29.15
CA PRO A 388 34.01 21.75 29.81
C PRO A 388 33.88 21.57 31.34
N TYR A 389 32.92 22.24 31.98
CA TYR A 389 32.64 22.08 33.42
C TYR A 389 31.89 20.78 33.76
N ASP A 390 31.10 20.21 32.84
CA ASP A 390 30.29 19.00 33.10
C ASP A 390 31.07 17.69 32.86
N LEU A 391 32.14 17.75 32.05
CA LEU A 391 33.02 16.60 31.77
C LEU A 391 33.86 16.19 32.98
N GLN A 392 34.15 17.13 33.89
CA GLN A 392 34.92 16.85 35.12
C GLN A 392 34.09 16.07 36.14
N ALA A 393 32.76 16.25 36.17
CA ALA A 393 31.87 15.53 37.07
C ALA A 393 31.72 14.04 36.68
N ASP A 394 31.58 13.74 35.38
CA ASP A 394 31.50 12.36 34.87
C ASP A 394 32.81 11.58 35.10
N TYR A 395 33.98 12.25 35.01
CA TYR A 395 35.29 11.64 35.29
C TYR A 395 35.54 11.34 36.77
N LEU A 396 34.89 12.06 37.69
CA LEU A 396 35.03 11.85 39.13
C LEU A 396 34.11 10.72 39.63
N VAL A 397 32.94 10.54 39.03
CA VAL A 397 32.01 9.45 39.39
C VAL A 397 32.57 8.07 38.98
N ASP A 398 33.30 7.96 37.88
CA ASP A 398 33.86 6.68 37.41
C ASP A 398 35.12 6.25 38.21
N ARG A 399 35.78 7.20 38.89
CA ARG A 399 37.03 6.94 39.63
C ARG A 399 36.78 6.44 41.06
N ASP A 400 35.70 6.86 41.71
CA ASP A 400 35.34 6.43 43.06
C ASP A 400 34.85 4.96 43.14
N MET A 401 34.64 4.29 42.00
CA MET A 401 34.30 2.88 41.95
C MET A 401 35.53 1.94 42.06
N THR A 402 36.77 2.48 42.12
CA THR A 402 38.01 1.68 42.01
C THR A 402 38.99 1.72 43.20
N LEU A 403 38.67 2.36 44.34
CA LEU A 403 39.53 2.27 45.54
C LEU A 403 38.76 1.87 46.79
N ASN A 404 38.84 0.58 47.14
CA ASN A 404 38.53 0.07 48.48
C ASN A 404 39.71 0.35 49.44
N LEU A 405 39.57 1.34 50.32
CA LEU A 405 40.38 1.46 51.55
C LEU A 405 39.49 1.93 52.73
N PRO A 406 39.71 1.43 53.96
CA PRO A 406 38.76 1.55 55.07
C PRO A 406 38.88 2.90 55.81
N ILE A 407 37.73 3.47 56.19
CA ILE A 407 37.62 4.69 56.99
C ILE A 407 37.63 4.32 58.49
N PRO A 408 38.41 5.01 59.35
CA PRO A 408 38.31 4.83 60.80
C PRO A 408 37.12 5.60 61.37
N THR A 409 36.45 4.96 62.32
CA THR A 409 35.35 5.48 63.14
C THR A 409 35.80 6.63 64.04
N ILE A 410 35.15 7.80 63.99
CA ILE A 410 35.05 8.71 65.13
C ILE A 410 33.61 9.23 65.25
N SER A 411 33.12 9.09 66.47
CA SER A 411 31.82 9.38 67.06
C SER A 411 31.52 10.87 67.24
N GLY A 412 30.22 11.20 67.14
CA GLY A 412 29.56 12.12 68.08
C GLY A 412 29.14 13.47 67.53
N LEU A 413 27.85 13.59 67.18
CA LEU A 413 26.86 14.60 67.62
C LEU A 413 25.70 14.66 66.61
N ASP A 414 24.48 14.59 67.14
CA ASP A 414 23.18 14.71 66.46
C ASP A 414 22.32 15.63 67.36
N PRO A 415 21.20 16.24 66.94
CA PRO A 415 20.70 16.61 65.61
C PRO A 415 20.19 18.07 65.55
N GLN A 416 20.23 18.73 64.39
CA GLN A 416 19.12 19.59 63.90
C GLN A 416 19.42 20.20 62.54
N TYR A 417 18.42 20.13 61.66
CA TYR A 417 18.16 21.05 60.55
C TYR A 417 18.79 20.73 59.17
N TYR A 418 18.09 19.92 58.36
CA TYR A 418 17.61 20.20 56.98
C TYR A 418 17.30 18.88 56.24
N GLU A 419 16.01 18.56 56.07
CA GLU A 419 15.55 17.73 54.94
C GLU A 419 15.11 18.68 53.83
N ASP A 420 15.95 18.83 52.80
CA ASP A 420 15.55 19.07 51.42
C ASP A 420 16.80 19.09 50.54
N ALA A 421 17.21 17.91 50.08
CA ALA A 421 17.83 17.65 48.77
C ALA A 421 18.56 16.30 48.81
N SER A 422 18.25 15.45 47.83
CA SER A 422 18.84 14.13 47.56
C SER A 422 18.48 13.08 48.63
N GLN A 423 18.01 11.89 48.27
CA GLN A 423 18.84 10.93 47.54
C GLN A 423 18.03 10.07 46.57
N ILE A 424 18.40 10.23 45.31
CA ILE A 424 18.41 9.17 44.31
C ILE A 424 19.54 8.19 44.69
N ALA A 425 19.21 6.91 44.66
CA ALA A 425 20.08 5.74 44.45
C ALA A 425 21.00 5.27 45.61
N THR A 426 20.55 4.20 46.29
CA THR A 426 21.34 2.97 46.49
C THR A 426 20.38 1.77 46.34
N VAL A 427 20.43 1.00 45.25
CA VAL A 427 21.35 -0.12 44.92
C VAL A 427 20.82 -1.48 45.40
N ARG A 428 20.39 -2.26 44.39
CA ARG A 428 20.60 -3.70 44.12
C ARG A 428 20.31 -4.77 45.18
N THR A 429 19.42 -5.69 44.77
CA THR A 429 19.51 -7.18 44.76
C THR A 429 20.19 -7.85 45.96
N THR A 430 19.56 -8.73 46.73
CA THR A 430 19.10 -10.10 46.40
C THR A 430 18.11 -10.54 47.50
N THR A 431 17.15 -11.46 47.34
CA THR A 431 17.29 -12.93 47.23
C THR A 431 15.89 -13.55 47.00
N ASP A 432 15.84 -14.68 46.30
CA ASP A 432 14.66 -15.53 46.07
C ASP A 432 13.91 -15.94 47.35
N PHE A 433 12.58 -16.01 47.30
CA PHE A 433 11.75 -17.04 47.94
C PHE A 433 10.34 -17.11 47.32
N ASP A 434 9.85 -18.33 47.17
CA ASP A 434 8.69 -18.78 46.41
C ASP A 434 7.28 -18.34 46.89
N ALA A 435 6.36 -18.39 45.91
CA ALA A 435 4.96 -18.82 45.98
C ALA A 435 3.89 -18.02 46.76
N SER A 436 3.00 -17.43 45.93
CA SER A 436 1.54 -17.61 45.96
C SER A 436 0.66 -16.78 46.92
N VAL A 437 -0.45 -16.30 46.34
CA VAL A 437 -1.72 -15.88 46.96
C VAL A 437 -1.75 -14.50 47.65
N LEU A 438 -2.23 -13.47 46.93
CA LEU A 438 -3.44 -12.70 47.30
C LEU A 438 -3.76 -11.56 46.30
N ASN A 439 -4.80 -11.81 45.51
CA ASN A 439 -5.86 -10.91 45.03
C ASN A 439 -5.61 -9.40 44.78
N THR A 440 -5.78 -9.04 43.50
CA THR A 440 -6.84 -8.12 43.01
C THR A 440 -7.33 -7.05 43.99
N THR A 441 -6.86 -5.81 43.82
CA THR A 441 -7.65 -4.55 43.73
C THR A 441 -6.75 -3.32 43.91
N ARG A 442 -5.89 -2.95 42.93
CA ARG A 442 -5.25 -1.62 42.95
C ARG A 442 -4.63 -1.14 41.63
N THR A 443 -5.38 -1.16 40.51
CA THR A 443 -4.90 -0.58 39.23
C THR A 443 -5.99 0.13 38.43
N ARG A 444 -6.96 0.77 39.10
CA ARG A 444 -8.01 1.57 38.43
C ARG A 444 -8.08 3.05 38.85
N ARG A 445 -7.02 3.61 39.43
CA ARG A 445 -6.98 5.02 39.87
C ARG A 445 -5.88 5.89 39.25
N GLY A 446 -4.98 5.31 38.45
CA GLY A 446 -3.89 6.06 37.80
C GLY A 446 -4.14 6.48 36.35
N ASN A 447 -5.21 5.98 35.71
CA ASN A 447 -5.48 6.26 34.29
C ASN A 447 -6.36 7.50 34.07
N ASP A 448 -7.03 8.03 35.10
CA ASP A 448 -7.98 9.14 34.93
C ASP A 448 -7.29 10.52 34.99
N GLU A 449 -6.16 10.67 35.69
CA GLU A 449 -5.41 11.94 35.76
C GLU A 449 -4.64 12.24 34.46
N HIS A 450 -4.14 11.20 33.79
CA HIS A 450 -3.40 11.35 32.53
C HIS A 450 -4.31 11.65 31.33
N LEU A 451 -5.59 11.26 31.41
CA LEU A 451 -6.61 11.58 30.40
C LEU A 451 -7.11 13.02 30.54
N CYS A 452 -7.23 13.56 31.75
CA CYS A 452 -7.63 14.96 31.98
C CYS A 452 -6.62 15.96 31.43
N GLN A 453 -5.30 15.74 31.61
CA GLN A 453 -4.27 16.64 31.09
C GLN A 453 -4.16 16.62 29.55
N GLN A 454 -4.48 15.49 28.91
CA GLN A 454 -4.54 15.42 27.45
C GLN A 454 -5.78 16.14 26.88
N VAL A 455 -6.92 16.11 27.58
CA VAL A 455 -8.13 16.83 27.15
C VAL A 455 -7.98 18.34 27.32
N GLU A 456 -7.28 18.81 28.35
CA GLU A 456 -7.03 20.24 28.55
C GLU A 456 -6.06 20.84 27.52
N SER A 457 -5.01 20.10 27.14
CA SER A 457 -4.10 20.55 26.06
C SER A 457 -4.77 20.58 24.68
N LEU A 458 -5.72 19.67 24.42
CA LEU A 458 -6.56 19.68 23.21
C LEU A 458 -7.59 20.83 23.19
N LYS A 459 -8.14 21.23 24.34
CA LYS A 459 -9.05 22.39 24.40
C LYS A 459 -8.34 23.70 24.07
N VAL A 460 -7.09 23.86 24.50
CA VAL A 460 -6.26 25.06 24.23
C VAL A 460 -5.85 25.14 22.76
N SER A 461 -5.59 24.02 22.09
CA SER A 461 -5.24 24.01 20.66
C SER A 461 -6.45 24.27 19.76
N VAL A 462 -7.63 23.76 20.12
CA VAL A 462 -8.88 24.02 19.37
C VAL A 462 -9.33 25.49 19.48
N THR A 463 -9.26 26.09 20.67
CA THR A 463 -9.59 27.54 20.83
C THR A 463 -8.62 28.44 20.07
N ARG A 464 -7.34 28.04 19.94
CA ARG A 464 -6.36 28.78 19.15
C ARG A 464 -6.69 28.71 17.66
N MET A 465 -7.13 27.56 17.15
CA MET A 465 -7.59 27.38 15.76
C MET A 465 -8.84 28.21 15.44
N GLU A 466 -9.81 28.27 16.35
CA GLU A 466 -11.03 29.07 16.17
C GLU A 466 -10.71 30.58 16.08
N GLN A 467 -9.74 31.06 16.88
CA GLN A 467 -9.29 32.45 16.83
C GLN A 467 -8.56 32.79 15.52
N THR A 468 -7.74 31.88 14.98
CA THR A 468 -7.10 32.09 13.66
C THR A 468 -8.11 32.08 12.53
N MET A 469 -9.13 31.21 12.60
CA MET A 469 -10.16 31.11 11.57
C MET A 469 -11.09 32.33 11.56
N ALA A 470 -11.43 32.88 12.74
CA ALA A 470 -12.16 34.13 12.86
C ALA A 470 -11.39 35.32 12.28
N TYR A 471 -10.07 35.40 12.51
CA TYR A 471 -9.22 36.45 11.94
C TYR A 471 -9.14 36.38 10.41
N ILE A 472 -9.05 35.17 9.84
CA ILE A 472 -9.02 34.95 8.38
C ILE A 472 -10.36 35.32 7.73
N LEU A 473 -11.49 34.98 8.37
CA LEU A 473 -12.83 35.36 7.88
C LEU A 473 -13.06 36.88 7.92
N GLN A 474 -12.56 37.55 8.97
CA GLN A 474 -12.65 39.01 9.08
C GLN A 474 -11.77 39.73 8.04
N SER A 475 -10.63 39.11 7.67
CA SER A 475 -9.74 39.59 6.61
C SER A 475 -10.33 39.41 5.21
N LEU A 476 -11.09 38.32 4.99
CA LEU A 476 -11.78 38.05 3.72
C LEU A 476 -12.99 38.96 3.49
N HIS A 477 -13.69 39.36 4.55
CA HIS A 477 -14.82 40.28 4.44
C HIS A 477 -14.40 41.72 4.10
N ALA A 478 -13.14 42.10 4.38
CA ALA A 478 -12.57 43.41 4.02
C ALA A 478 -12.14 43.53 2.55
N MET A 479 -12.17 42.43 1.78
CA MET A 479 -11.73 42.36 0.37
C MET A 479 -12.86 42.30 -0.66
N GLN A 480 -14.11 42.64 -0.30
CA GLN A 480 -15.18 42.80 -1.29
C GLN A 480 -15.15 44.21 -1.92
N PRO A 481 -15.09 44.33 -3.26
CA PRO A 481 -15.14 45.63 -3.93
C PRO A 481 -16.56 46.21 -3.92
N GLN A 482 -16.67 47.50 -3.58
CA GLN A 482 -17.92 48.24 -3.60
C GLN A 482 -18.49 48.38 -5.02
N SER A 483 -19.81 48.24 -5.11
CA SER A 483 -20.63 48.43 -6.30
C SER A 483 -20.68 49.89 -6.76
N GLY A 484 -20.50 50.12 -8.07
CA GLY A 484 -20.75 51.39 -8.78
C GLY A 484 -21.82 51.22 -9.87
N PRO A 485 -22.53 52.31 -10.27
CA PRO A 485 -23.88 52.26 -10.86
C PRO A 485 -23.91 52.05 -12.39
N PRO A 486 -25.09 51.80 -12.99
CA PRO A 486 -25.21 51.35 -14.38
C PRO A 486 -25.33 52.52 -15.36
N VAL A 487 -24.65 52.42 -16.51
CA VAL A 487 -24.90 53.26 -17.69
C VAL A 487 -24.86 52.39 -18.94
N GLY A 488 -25.89 52.51 -19.77
CA GLY A 488 -26.07 51.73 -20.99
C GLY A 488 -25.53 52.39 -22.26
N HIS A 489 -25.83 51.68 -23.36
CA HIS A 489 -25.73 51.99 -24.79
C HIS A 489 -24.49 51.57 -25.61
N SER A 490 -24.82 50.68 -26.56
CA SER A 490 -24.54 50.68 -28.00
C SER A 490 -23.14 50.34 -28.55
N GLU A 491 -23.18 49.28 -29.38
CA GLU A 491 -22.62 49.18 -30.74
C GLU A 491 -21.10 49.18 -30.99
N SER A 492 -20.68 47.99 -31.47
CA SER A 492 -19.95 47.78 -32.73
C SER A 492 -18.42 47.67 -32.69
N LEU A 493 -17.97 46.75 -33.56
CA LEU A 493 -16.71 46.72 -34.31
C LEU A 493 -15.50 45.95 -33.77
N ARG A 494 -15.31 44.80 -34.45
CA ARG A 494 -14.10 44.32 -35.15
C ARG A 494 -12.93 43.74 -34.36
N LYS A 495 -12.68 42.46 -34.70
CA LYS A 495 -11.43 41.88 -35.25
C LYS A 495 -10.13 42.39 -34.64
N LEU A 496 -9.37 41.48 -34.02
CA LEU A 496 -8.05 41.04 -34.51
C LEU A 496 -7.53 39.83 -33.72
N THR A 497 -6.81 39.00 -34.46
CA THR A 497 -6.19 37.69 -34.21
C THR A 497 -4.93 37.74 -33.30
N PRO A 498 -4.33 36.58 -32.94
CA PRO A 498 -3.62 36.37 -31.67
C PRO A 498 -2.11 36.57 -31.74
N CYS A 499 -1.49 36.67 -30.55
CA CYS A 499 -0.12 36.26 -30.27
C CYS A 499 -0.14 35.39 -29.00
#